data_AF-A0A1F4F498-F1
#
_entry.id   AF-A0A1F4F498-F1
#
_cell.length_a   1.000
_cell.length_b   1.000
_cell.length_c   1.000
_cell.angle_alpha   90.00
_cell.angle_beta   90.00
_cell.angle_gamma   90.00
#
_symmetry.space_group_name_H-M   'P 1'
#
loop_
_entity.id
_entity.type
_entity.pdbx_description
1 polymer ?
#
loop_
_entity_poly.entity_id
_entity_poly.type
_entity_poly.pdbx_seq_one_letter_code
_entity_poly.pdbx_strand_id
1 'polypeptide(L)'
;MRYRFSEGDKFAQPNTYFYTAYGGAAFLDAWRASRGHALAALPPATRSAADRKELPTAAPYSIDELLAGILSVLEYGPGDERGEALEKLSHLTRRYERSKRLHETYAESWVAQGAECSAAAYVTFAEALAAAYAQSHALTYLNALLKLLDQLISVRQRLPETLRGRLARVLVLEREHVEQLAARVSPRAAP
;
A
#
# COMPACT_ATOMS: atom_id res chain seq x y z
N MET A 1 15.17 19.54 -2.84
CA MET A 1 15.26 18.56 -1.74
C MET A 1 15.41 17.15 -2.34
N ARG A 2 16.10 16.21 -1.68
CA ARG A 2 16.19 14.81 -2.12
C ARG A 2 15.24 13.92 -1.31
N TYR A 3 14.53 13.01 -1.98
CA TYR A 3 13.61 12.06 -1.35
C TYR A 3 14.34 10.77 -0.94
N ARG A 4 14.55 10.57 0.36
CA ARG A 4 15.40 9.51 0.92
C ARG A 4 14.65 8.27 1.44
N PHE A 5 13.33 8.30 1.41
CA PHE A 5 12.50 7.26 2.03
C PHE A 5 12.42 5.99 1.19
N SER A 6 12.71 6.05 -0.10
CA SER A 6 12.72 4.89 -1.01
C SER A 6 14.15 4.35 -1.30
N GLU A 7 15.18 4.87 -0.64
CA GLU A 7 16.59 4.54 -0.89
C GLU A 7 17.15 3.49 0.08
N GLY A 8 17.97 2.55 -0.42
CA GLY A 8 18.54 1.45 0.37
C GLY A 8 17.60 0.23 0.46
N ASP A 9 17.83 -0.69 1.39
CA ASP A 9 16.91 -1.80 1.68
C ASP A 9 16.01 -1.42 2.87
N LYS A 10 14.77 -0.99 2.58
CA LYS A 10 13.82 -0.53 3.61
C LYS A 10 13.00 -1.66 4.24
N PHE A 11 13.16 -2.89 3.75
CA PHE A 11 12.76 -4.05 4.52
C PHE A 11 13.83 -4.26 5.60
N ALA A 12 15.10 -4.41 5.26
CA ALA A 12 16.17 -4.59 6.25
C ALA A 12 16.30 -3.42 7.24
N GLN A 13 16.16 -2.18 6.79
CA GLN A 13 16.25 -0.97 7.61
C GLN A 13 15.01 -0.08 7.41
N PRO A 14 13.92 -0.35 8.13
CA PRO A 14 12.69 0.42 8.00
C PRO A 14 12.90 1.91 8.33
N ASN A 15 12.18 2.78 7.63
CA ASN A 15 12.22 4.22 7.87
C ASN A 15 11.65 4.59 9.25
N THR A 16 12.36 5.47 9.96
CA THR A 16 11.85 6.17 11.15
C THR A 16 11.26 7.52 10.73
N TYR A 17 9.93 7.58 10.58
CA TYR A 17 9.26 8.80 10.10
C TYR A 17 9.09 9.90 11.17
N PHE A 18 9.43 9.63 12.45
CA PHE A 18 9.13 10.49 13.62
C PHE A 18 9.69 11.92 13.58
N TYR A 19 10.80 12.17 12.87
CA TYR A 19 11.47 13.49 12.85
C TYR A 19 11.76 14.00 11.45
N THR A 20 10.89 13.67 10.49
CA THR A 20 11.04 14.21 9.14
C THR A 20 10.68 15.70 9.16
N ALA A 21 11.64 16.56 8.83
CA ALA A 21 11.41 17.99 8.69
C ALA A 21 10.29 18.26 7.67
N TYR A 22 9.43 19.23 7.98
CA TYR A 22 8.41 19.70 7.05
C TYR A 22 9.09 20.30 5.81
N GLY A 23 8.89 19.69 4.65
CA GLY A 23 9.52 20.12 3.40
C GLY A 23 8.60 20.80 2.39
N GLY A 24 7.32 21.02 2.75
CA GLY A 24 6.35 21.73 1.92
C GLY A 24 6.26 21.25 0.47
N ALA A 25 6.09 22.18 -0.48
CA ALA A 25 6.02 21.88 -1.91
C ALA A 25 7.27 21.15 -2.43
N ALA A 26 8.45 21.53 -1.96
CA ALA A 26 9.71 20.90 -2.37
C ALA A 26 9.78 19.40 -1.98
N PHE A 27 9.08 19.00 -0.91
CA PHE A 27 8.95 17.58 -0.54
C PHE A 27 8.06 16.84 -1.52
N LEU A 28 6.92 17.42 -1.91
CA LEU A 28 6.02 16.82 -2.90
C LEU A 28 6.70 16.68 -4.25
N ASP A 29 7.46 17.66 -4.69
CA ASP A 29 8.22 17.57 -5.94
C ASP A 29 9.30 16.48 -5.88
N ALA A 30 10.00 16.35 -4.75
CA ALA A 30 10.97 15.29 -4.54
C ALA A 30 10.29 13.90 -4.52
N TRP A 31 9.11 13.78 -3.92
CA TRP A 31 8.31 12.56 -3.94
C TRP A 31 7.87 12.22 -5.37
N ARG A 32 7.33 13.19 -6.14
CA ARG A 32 6.95 13.00 -7.56
C ARG A 32 8.11 12.49 -8.39
N ALA A 33 9.29 13.10 -8.24
CA ALA A 33 10.50 12.67 -8.94
C ALA A 33 10.90 11.23 -8.55
N SER A 34 10.82 10.88 -7.26
CA SER A 34 11.09 9.50 -6.80
C SER A 34 10.13 8.50 -7.45
N ARG A 35 8.83 8.80 -7.51
CA ARG A 35 7.84 7.90 -8.13
C ARG A 35 8.01 7.83 -9.65
N GLY A 36 8.31 8.95 -10.29
CA GLY A 36 8.64 9.00 -11.73
C GLY A 36 9.83 8.12 -12.09
N HIS A 37 10.93 8.22 -11.34
CA HIS A 37 12.09 7.35 -11.54
C HIS A 37 11.79 5.87 -11.28
N ALA A 38 10.99 5.56 -10.25
CA ALA A 38 10.59 4.19 -9.97
C ALA A 38 9.75 3.62 -11.13
N LEU A 39 8.74 4.36 -11.60
CA LEU A 39 7.86 3.96 -12.70
C LEU A 39 8.64 3.76 -14.01
N ALA A 40 9.58 4.64 -14.34
CA ALA A 40 10.41 4.51 -15.55
C ALA A 40 11.27 3.24 -15.57
N ALA A 41 11.55 2.65 -14.41
CA ALA A 41 12.34 1.43 -14.26
C ALA A 41 11.48 0.16 -14.10
N LEU A 42 10.15 0.28 -14.12
CA LEU A 42 9.22 -0.82 -14.00
C LEU A 42 8.61 -1.17 -15.37
N PRO A 43 8.18 -2.42 -15.58
CA PRO A 43 7.39 -2.78 -16.76
C PRO A 43 6.05 -2.04 -16.75
N PRO A 44 5.31 -2.06 -17.88
CA PRO A 44 3.98 -1.47 -17.95
C PRO A 44 3.07 -1.94 -16.81
N ALA A 45 2.22 -1.03 -16.34
CA ALA A 45 1.27 -1.32 -15.27
C ALA A 45 0.34 -2.46 -15.66
N THR A 46 0.32 -3.52 -14.85
CA THR A 46 -0.56 -4.68 -15.04
C THR A 46 -1.54 -4.80 -13.88
N ARG A 47 -2.75 -5.28 -14.18
CA ARG A 47 -3.71 -5.68 -13.15
C ARG A 47 -3.37 -7.09 -12.70
N SER A 48 -3.61 -7.41 -11.43
CA SER A 48 -3.68 -8.80 -11.02
C SER A 48 -4.77 -9.52 -11.82
N ALA A 49 -4.50 -10.75 -12.27
CA ALA A 49 -5.55 -11.64 -12.75
C ALA A 49 -6.43 -11.97 -11.54
N ALA A 50 -7.61 -11.37 -11.47
CA ALA A 50 -8.50 -11.51 -10.33
C ALA A 50 -9.53 -12.59 -10.64
N ASP A 51 -9.35 -13.77 -10.05
CA ASP A 51 -10.49 -14.62 -9.72
C ASP A 51 -11.21 -14.00 -8.53
N ARG A 52 -12.55 -14.05 -8.51
CA ARG A 52 -13.31 -13.66 -7.33
C ARG A 52 -12.90 -14.59 -6.18
N LYS A 53 -12.40 -14.00 -5.10
CA LYS A 53 -12.07 -14.70 -3.84
C LYS A 53 -13.04 -14.28 -2.76
N GLU A 54 -13.41 -15.24 -1.92
CA GLU A 54 -14.21 -15.02 -0.74
C GLU A 54 -13.34 -14.45 0.39
N LEU A 55 -13.95 -13.64 1.26
CA LEU A 55 -13.27 -13.12 2.43
C LEU A 55 -13.19 -14.23 3.49
N PRO A 56 -11.99 -14.56 4.01
CA PRO A 56 -11.88 -15.55 5.08
C PRO A 56 -12.65 -15.14 6.35
N THR A 57 -13.53 -16.02 6.81
CA THR A 57 -14.41 -15.79 7.96
C THR A 57 -13.85 -16.32 9.28
N ALA A 58 -12.93 -17.28 9.24
CA ALA A 58 -12.37 -17.94 10.42
C ALA A 58 -10.84 -17.83 10.48
N ALA A 59 -10.33 -17.73 11.71
CA ALA A 59 -8.90 -17.74 12.01
C ALA A 59 -8.36 -19.18 12.18
N PRO A 60 -7.04 -19.41 12.05
CA PRO A 60 -6.00 -18.44 11.71
C PRO A 60 -6.11 -17.97 10.26
N TYR A 61 -5.88 -16.68 10.03
CA TYR A 61 -5.94 -16.07 8.70
C TYR A 61 -4.62 -16.26 7.98
N SER A 62 -4.64 -16.96 6.84
CA SER A 62 -3.56 -16.89 5.85
C SER A 62 -3.54 -15.48 5.23
N ILE A 63 -2.38 -14.81 5.26
CA ILE A 63 -2.28 -13.42 4.77
C ILE A 63 -2.55 -13.31 3.28
N ASP A 64 -2.14 -14.31 2.49
CA ASP A 64 -2.35 -14.31 1.05
C ASP A 64 -3.84 -14.47 0.72
N GLU A 65 -4.53 -15.38 1.39
CA GLU A 65 -5.98 -15.59 1.23
C GLU A 65 -6.77 -14.39 1.73
N LEU A 66 -6.40 -13.85 2.90
CA LEU A 66 -7.05 -12.69 3.49
C LEU A 66 -6.92 -11.46 2.59
N LEU A 67 -5.72 -11.15 2.11
CA LEU A 67 -5.51 -10.00 1.23
C LEU A 67 -6.20 -10.18 -0.12
N ALA A 68 -6.19 -11.40 -0.69
CA ALA A 68 -6.89 -11.67 -1.93
C ALA A 68 -8.41 -11.53 -1.77
N GLY A 69 -8.98 -12.01 -0.66
CA GLY A 69 -10.40 -11.84 -0.31
C GLY A 69 -10.77 -10.38 -0.08
N ILE A 70 -9.96 -9.63 0.69
CA ILE A 70 -10.15 -8.19 0.91
C ILE A 70 -10.14 -7.44 -0.43
N LEU A 71 -9.11 -7.66 -1.26
CA LEU A 71 -8.99 -6.97 -2.56
C LEU A 71 -10.17 -7.31 -3.48
N SER A 72 -10.58 -8.59 -3.53
CA SER A 72 -11.73 -9.05 -4.29
C SER A 72 -13.03 -8.33 -3.87
N VAL A 73 -13.30 -8.25 -2.56
CA VAL A 73 -14.48 -7.55 -2.02
C VAL A 73 -14.42 -6.05 -2.29
N LEU A 74 -13.26 -5.42 -2.14
CA LEU A 74 -13.10 -3.99 -2.39
C LEU A 74 -13.25 -3.63 -3.87
N GLU A 75 -12.81 -4.49 -4.80
CA GLU A 75 -12.93 -4.24 -6.24
C GLU A 75 -14.30 -4.62 -6.82
N TYR A 76 -14.94 -5.68 -6.29
CA TYR A 76 -16.09 -6.31 -6.93
C TYR A 76 -17.26 -6.64 -5.98
N GLY A 77 -17.03 -6.63 -4.67
CA GLY A 77 -18.03 -7.03 -3.68
C GLY A 77 -19.17 -6.03 -3.50
N PRO A 78 -20.35 -6.48 -3.03
CA PRO A 78 -21.46 -5.60 -2.65
C PRO A 78 -21.11 -4.73 -1.43
N GLY A 79 -21.88 -3.66 -1.20
CA GLY A 79 -21.61 -2.67 -0.15
C GLY A 79 -21.47 -3.27 1.26
N ASP A 80 -22.30 -4.26 1.59
CA ASP A 80 -22.36 -4.85 2.93
C ASP A 80 -21.09 -5.66 3.27
N GLU A 81 -20.54 -6.41 2.31
CA GLU A 81 -19.29 -7.16 2.48
C GLU A 81 -18.06 -6.24 2.64
N ARG A 82 -18.12 -5.03 2.06
CA ARG A 82 -16.99 -4.07 2.12
C ARG A 82 -16.72 -3.59 3.54
N GLY A 83 -17.73 -3.50 4.39
CA GLY A 83 -17.56 -3.11 5.78
C GLY A 83 -16.60 -4.06 6.50
N GLU A 84 -16.83 -5.37 6.37
CA GLU A 84 -15.99 -6.40 6.98
C GLU A 84 -14.58 -6.41 6.38
N ALA A 85 -14.46 -6.28 5.05
CA ALA A 85 -13.16 -6.22 4.38
C ALA A 85 -12.32 -5.01 4.85
N LEU A 86 -12.95 -3.84 5.00
CA LEU A 86 -12.29 -2.63 5.53
C LEU A 86 -11.89 -2.79 6.99
N GLU A 87 -12.70 -3.45 7.82
CA GLU A 87 -12.36 -3.73 9.21
C GLU A 87 -11.11 -4.61 9.31
N LYS A 88 -11.09 -5.75 8.60
CA LYS A 88 -9.93 -6.64 8.56
C LYS A 88 -8.69 -5.93 8.02
N LEU A 89 -8.83 -5.12 6.96
CA LEU A 89 -7.73 -4.32 6.43
C LEU A 89 -7.22 -3.29 7.44
N SER A 90 -8.11 -2.67 8.22
CA SER A 90 -7.77 -1.71 9.27
C SER A 90 -6.92 -2.36 10.37
N HIS A 91 -7.24 -3.60 10.76
CA HIS A 91 -6.40 -4.38 11.68
C HIS A 91 -5.00 -4.63 11.11
N LEU A 92 -4.90 -5.11 9.86
CA LEU A 92 -3.60 -5.31 9.19
C LEU A 92 -2.80 -4.01 9.08
N THR A 93 -3.47 -2.90 8.76
CA THR A 93 -2.86 -1.58 8.65
C THR A 93 -2.22 -1.15 9.97
N ARG A 94 -2.93 -1.27 11.10
CA ARG A 94 -2.37 -0.98 12.43
C ARG A 94 -1.15 -1.86 12.76
N ARG A 95 -1.23 -3.15 12.43
CA ARG A 95 -0.11 -4.09 12.65
C ARG A 95 1.12 -3.65 11.85
N TYR A 96 0.93 -3.43 10.55
CA TYR A 96 1.99 -2.97 9.65
C TYR A 96 2.56 -1.62 10.09
N GLU A 97 1.74 -0.66 10.53
CA GLU A 97 2.26 0.64 10.95
C GLU A 97 3.20 0.54 12.16
N ARG A 98 2.96 -0.42 13.07
CA ARG A 98 3.80 -0.62 14.25
C ARG A 98 5.06 -1.43 13.96
N SER A 99 4.96 -2.54 13.23
CA SER A 99 6.10 -3.45 12.98
C SER A 99 6.87 -3.13 11.70
N LYS A 100 6.24 -2.44 10.74
CA LYS A 100 6.67 -2.33 9.34
C LYS A 100 6.81 -3.67 8.63
N ARG A 101 6.11 -4.69 9.15
CA ARG A 101 6.18 -6.09 8.69
C ARG A 101 4.80 -6.74 8.69
N LEU A 102 4.56 -7.57 7.69
CA LEU A 102 3.44 -8.50 7.63
C LEU A 102 3.94 -9.92 7.83
N HIS A 103 3.10 -10.77 8.40
CA HIS A 103 3.40 -12.17 8.67
C HIS A 103 2.47 -13.09 7.90
N GLU A 104 2.92 -14.32 7.65
CA GLU A 104 2.19 -15.31 6.87
C GLU A 104 0.81 -15.64 7.45
N THR A 105 0.70 -15.67 8.79
CA THR A 105 -0.56 -15.98 9.45
C THR A 105 -0.86 -15.05 10.62
N TYR A 106 -2.15 -14.88 10.91
CA TYR A 106 -2.62 -14.13 12.07
C TYR A 106 -3.69 -14.90 12.81
N ALA A 107 -3.58 -14.96 14.13
CA ALA A 107 -4.66 -15.44 15.00
C ALA A 107 -5.87 -14.49 14.93
N GLU A 108 -7.01 -14.93 15.46
CA GLU A 108 -8.21 -14.09 15.59
C GLU A 108 -7.93 -12.77 16.34
N SER A 109 -7.03 -12.80 17.32
CA SER A 109 -6.55 -11.64 18.08
C SER A 109 -5.58 -10.73 17.29
N TRP A 110 -5.36 -10.98 16.01
CA TRP A 110 -4.40 -10.27 15.14
C TRP A 110 -2.95 -10.31 15.66
N VAL A 111 -2.64 -11.34 16.44
CA VAL A 111 -1.27 -11.69 16.80
C VAL A 111 -0.65 -12.46 15.63
N ALA A 112 0.50 -12.00 15.18
CA ALA A 112 1.25 -12.64 14.11
C ALA A 112 1.67 -14.05 14.55
N GLN A 113 1.45 -15.01 13.67
CA GLN A 113 1.90 -16.39 13.79
C GLN A 113 2.71 -16.73 12.55
N GLY A 114 3.80 -17.47 12.70
CA GLY A 114 4.66 -17.85 11.59
C GLY A 114 5.63 -16.76 11.10
N ALA A 115 6.17 -16.98 9.91
CA ALA A 115 7.27 -16.18 9.35
C ALA A 115 6.79 -14.84 8.78
N GLU A 116 7.74 -14.02 8.31
CA GLU A 116 7.42 -12.85 7.51
C GLU A 116 6.80 -13.27 6.17
N CYS A 117 5.80 -12.54 5.70
CA CYS A 117 5.09 -12.92 4.49
C CYS A 117 5.92 -12.72 3.21
N SER A 118 5.40 -13.26 2.11
CA SER A 118 6.00 -13.11 0.78
C SER A 118 5.95 -11.66 0.26
N ALA A 119 6.81 -11.35 -0.71
CA ALA A 119 6.75 -10.07 -1.43
C ALA A 119 5.44 -9.88 -2.20
N ALA A 120 4.78 -10.96 -2.62
CA ALA A 120 3.48 -10.92 -3.27
C ALA A 120 2.40 -10.39 -2.32
N ALA A 121 2.41 -10.83 -1.06
CA ALA A 121 1.49 -10.32 -0.03
C ALA A 121 1.63 -8.81 0.17
N TYR A 122 2.86 -8.28 0.23
CA TYR A 122 3.06 -6.82 0.34
C TYR A 122 2.53 -6.05 -0.88
N VAL A 123 2.66 -6.59 -2.10
CA VAL A 123 2.09 -5.95 -3.30
C VAL A 123 0.55 -6.00 -3.27
N THR A 124 -0.04 -7.15 -2.93
CA THR A 124 -1.50 -7.28 -2.78
C THR A 124 -2.04 -6.38 -1.67
N PHE A 125 -1.29 -6.22 -0.57
CA PHE A 125 -1.64 -5.27 0.50
C PHE A 125 -1.62 -3.83 0.01
N ALA A 126 -0.63 -3.45 -0.82
CA ALA A 126 -0.58 -2.12 -1.42
C ALA A 126 -1.78 -1.86 -2.36
N GLU A 127 -2.19 -2.85 -3.15
CA GLU A 127 -3.41 -2.79 -3.98
C GLU A 127 -4.66 -2.61 -3.11
N ALA A 128 -4.79 -3.39 -2.03
CA ALA A 128 -5.93 -3.30 -1.11
C ALA A 128 -6.00 -1.92 -0.41
N LEU A 129 -4.86 -1.36 0.03
CA LEU A 129 -4.80 -0.02 0.60
C LEU A 129 -5.21 1.06 -0.41
N ALA A 130 -4.75 0.94 -1.66
CA ALA A 130 -5.13 1.88 -2.73
C ALA A 130 -6.64 1.81 -3.04
N ALA A 131 -7.21 0.60 -3.08
CA ALA A 131 -8.64 0.39 -3.28
C ALA A 131 -9.47 0.92 -2.10
N ALA A 132 -9.02 0.69 -0.87
CA ALA A 132 -9.70 1.17 0.33
C ALA A 132 -9.67 2.71 0.44
N TYR A 133 -8.54 3.35 0.10
CA TYR A 133 -8.46 4.80 0.07
C TYR A 133 -9.37 5.40 -1.02
N ALA A 134 -9.42 4.79 -2.21
CA ALA A 134 -10.29 5.27 -3.29
C ALA A 134 -11.78 5.33 -2.88
N GLN A 135 -12.21 4.44 -1.97
CA GLN A 135 -13.60 4.36 -1.51
C GLN A 135 -13.87 5.21 -0.27
N SER A 136 -12.96 5.19 0.70
CA SER A 136 -13.18 5.80 2.02
C SER A 136 -12.58 7.20 2.17
N HIS A 137 -11.58 7.53 1.34
CA HIS A 137 -10.68 8.68 1.52
C HIS A 137 -10.02 8.75 2.91
N ALA A 138 -9.98 7.63 3.65
CA ALA A 138 -9.40 7.61 4.98
C ALA A 138 -7.86 7.71 4.88
N LEU A 139 -7.30 8.81 5.39
CA LEU A 139 -5.87 9.11 5.29
C LEU A 139 -4.98 8.02 5.89
N THR A 140 -5.48 7.21 6.84
CA THR A 140 -4.75 6.07 7.39
C THR A 140 -4.29 5.10 6.30
N TYR A 141 -5.14 4.82 5.31
CA TYR A 141 -4.79 3.92 4.20
C TYR A 141 -3.77 4.54 3.25
N LEU A 142 -3.95 5.82 2.90
CA LEU A 142 -2.97 6.52 2.05
C LEU A 142 -1.60 6.63 2.74
N ASN A 143 -1.59 6.94 4.03
CA ASN A 143 -0.37 7.04 4.82
C ASN A 143 0.36 5.68 4.91
N ALA A 144 -0.36 4.60 5.13
CA ALA A 144 0.22 3.25 5.10
C ALA A 144 0.73 2.88 3.70
N LEU A 145 -0.02 3.24 2.64
CA LEU A 145 0.35 3.01 1.26
C LEU A 145 1.66 3.72 0.89
N LEU A 146 1.80 5.01 1.22
CA LEU A 146 3.02 5.79 0.97
C LEU A 146 4.26 5.11 1.58
N LYS A 147 4.15 4.67 2.84
CA LYS A 147 5.23 4.00 3.58
C LYS A 147 5.57 2.62 2.99
N LEU A 148 4.54 1.88 2.57
CA LEU A 148 4.71 0.57 1.97
C LEU A 148 5.35 0.65 0.58
N LEU A 149 4.95 1.64 -0.23
CA LEU A 149 5.53 1.85 -1.54
C LEU A 149 6.98 2.31 -1.47
N ASP A 150 7.35 3.10 -0.45
CA ASP A 150 8.75 3.39 -0.16
C ASP A 150 9.56 2.10 0.05
N GLN A 151 9.01 1.14 0.80
CA GLN A 151 9.64 -0.17 1.00
C GLN A 151 9.72 -1.00 -0.28
N LEU A 152 8.62 -1.10 -1.03
CA LEU A 152 8.56 -1.89 -2.26
C LEU A 152 9.46 -1.31 -3.36
N ILE A 153 9.54 0.02 -3.51
CA ILE A 153 10.47 0.67 -4.46
C ILE A 153 11.92 0.33 -4.12
N SER A 154 12.26 0.30 -2.83
CA SER A 154 13.61 0.05 -2.33
C SER A 154 14.14 -1.34 -2.74
N VAL A 155 13.23 -2.30 -2.96
CA VAL A 155 13.55 -3.69 -3.33
C VAL A 155 13.08 -4.09 -4.71
N ARG A 156 12.55 -3.15 -5.51
CA ARG A 156 11.87 -3.40 -6.79
C ARG A 156 12.65 -4.27 -7.77
N GLN A 157 13.98 -4.17 -7.79
CA GLN A 157 14.84 -4.96 -8.69
C GLN A 157 14.88 -6.46 -8.34
N ARG A 158 14.50 -6.82 -7.11
CA ARG A 158 14.40 -8.22 -6.65
C ARG A 158 13.00 -8.81 -6.85
N LEU A 159 12.02 -8.00 -7.26
CA LEU A 159 10.66 -8.48 -7.48
C LEU A 159 10.56 -9.20 -8.84
N PRO A 160 9.84 -10.34 -8.89
CA PRO A 160 9.42 -10.95 -10.16
C PRO A 160 8.72 -9.94 -11.07
N GLU A 161 8.86 -10.11 -12.39
CA GLU A 161 8.30 -9.19 -13.38
C GLU A 161 6.78 -8.97 -13.25
N THR A 162 6.04 -10.04 -12.95
CA THR A 162 4.59 -9.96 -12.70
C THR A 162 4.25 -9.03 -11.53
N LEU A 163 5.01 -9.11 -10.43
CA LEU A 163 4.83 -8.22 -9.28
C LEU A 163 5.31 -6.80 -9.55
N ARG A 164 6.34 -6.61 -10.39
CA ARG A 164 6.80 -5.29 -10.82
C ARG A 164 5.74 -4.55 -11.63
N GLY A 165 5.02 -5.23 -12.52
CA GLY A 165 3.89 -4.63 -13.27
C GLY A 165 2.73 -4.22 -12.37
N ARG A 166 2.40 -5.06 -11.37
CA ARG A 166 1.41 -4.72 -10.34
C ARG A 166 1.84 -3.54 -9.46
N LEU A 167 3.11 -3.52 -9.04
CA LEU A 167 3.68 -2.38 -8.32
C LEU A 167 3.58 -1.09 -9.15
N ALA A 168 3.88 -1.13 -10.45
CA ALA A 168 3.74 0.03 -11.33
C ALA A 168 2.30 0.57 -11.35
N ARG A 169 1.30 -0.33 -11.40
CA ARG A 169 -0.12 0.06 -11.29
C ARG A 169 -0.41 0.77 -9.98
N VAL A 170 0.04 0.23 -8.84
CA VAL A 170 -0.22 0.85 -7.54
C VAL A 170 0.49 2.20 -7.39
N LEU A 171 1.70 2.36 -7.96
CA LEU A 171 2.39 3.66 -7.98
C LEU A 171 1.63 4.73 -8.78
N VAL A 172 0.96 4.34 -9.87
CA VAL A 172 0.09 5.27 -10.61
C VAL A 172 -1.09 5.69 -9.74
N LEU A 173 -1.76 4.73 -9.09
CA LEU A 173 -2.90 5.01 -8.19
C LEU A 173 -2.49 5.88 -6.99
N GLU A 174 -1.35 5.59 -6.36
CA GLU A 174 -0.80 6.43 -5.27
C GLU A 174 -0.62 7.87 -5.73
N ARG A 175 -0.08 8.07 -6.93
CA ARG A 175 0.12 9.41 -7.47
C ARG A 175 -1.21 10.14 -7.67
N GLU A 176 -2.17 9.48 -8.31
CA GLU A 176 -3.52 10.04 -8.51
C GLU A 176 -4.17 10.44 -7.18
N HIS A 177 -4.09 9.55 -6.17
CA HIS A 177 -4.63 9.79 -4.83
C HIS A 177 -4.02 11.01 -4.14
N VAL A 178 -2.70 11.17 -4.22
CA VAL A 178 -1.98 12.32 -3.65
C VAL A 178 -2.31 13.61 -4.39
N GLU A 179 -2.35 13.60 -5.73
CA GLU A 179 -2.69 14.81 -6.49
C GLU A 179 -4.13 15.26 -6.26
N GLN A 180 -5.08 14.31 -6.20
CA GLN A 180 -6.48 14.62 -5.85
C GLN A 180 -6.59 15.21 -4.44
N LEU A 181 -5.85 14.66 -3.47
CA LEU A 181 -5.81 15.21 -2.11
C LEU A 181 -5.21 16.62 -2.10
N ALA A 182 -4.10 16.83 -2.81
CA ALA A 182 -3.45 18.13 -2.90
C ALA A 182 -4.37 19.20 -3.49
N ALA A 183 -5.14 18.85 -4.53
CA ALA A 183 -6.13 19.74 -5.14
C ALA A 183 -7.28 20.09 -4.18
N ARG A 184 -7.70 19.16 -3.31
CA ARG A 184 -8.76 19.40 -2.31
C ARG A 184 -8.29 20.28 -1.15
N VAL A 185 -7.05 20.12 -0.71
CA VAL A 185 -6.47 20.84 0.44
C VAL A 185 -5.91 22.20 0.05
N SER A 186 -5.62 22.41 -1.24
CA SER A 186 -5.21 23.71 -1.79
C SER A 186 -6.35 24.30 -2.61
N PRO A 187 -7.46 24.78 -1.99
CA PRO A 187 -8.38 25.62 -2.74
C PRO A 187 -7.58 26.86 -3.14
N ARG A 188 -7.43 27.06 -4.45
CA ARG A 188 -6.90 28.27 -5.07
C ARG A 188 -7.35 29.49 -4.23
N ALA A 189 -6.38 30.28 -3.77
CA ALA A 189 -6.60 31.72 -3.69
C ALA A 189 -7.04 32.12 -5.10
N ALA A 190 -8.35 32.31 -5.29
CA ALA A 190 -8.88 32.84 -6.53
C ALA A 190 -8.30 34.26 -6.72
N PRO A 191 -7.90 34.63 -7.94
CA PRO A 191 -7.50 36.01 -8.23
C PRO A 191 -8.64 37.00 -7.96
#